data_AF-A0A2V9RT50-F1
#
_entry.id   AF-A0A2V9RT50-F1
#
_cell.length_a   1.000
_cell.length_b   1.000
_cell.length_c   1.000
_cell.angle_alpha   90.00
_cell.angle_beta   90.00
_cell.angle_gamma   90.00
#
_symmetry.space_group_name_H-M   'P 1'
#
loop_
_entity.id
_entity.type
_entity.pdbx_description
1 polymer ?
#
loop_
_entity_poly.entity_id
_entity_poly.type
_entity_poly.pdbx_seq_one_letter_code
_entity_poly.pdbx_strand_id
1 'polypeptide(L)'
;AYMQGSTLAVWEVMFLLRSYKGNIAAVAKHLRWPDAKVRAAVNYAEAFPEEIDEATAENDSADFETLKRMLPQAATFASRKTERS
;
A
#
# COMPACT_ATOMS: atom_id res chain seq x y z
N ALA A 1 3.32 7.73 -9.90
CA ALA A 1 2.53 8.97 -9.64
C ALA A 1 2.07 9.10 -8.17
N TYR A 2 1.67 10.31 -7.75
CA TYR A 2 1.14 10.63 -6.40
C TYR A 2 -0.30 11.16 -6.43
N MET A 3 -1.04 10.90 -5.37
CA MET A 3 -2.41 11.38 -5.20
C MET A 3 -2.43 12.87 -4.87
N GLN A 4 -3.18 13.66 -5.65
CA GLN A 4 -3.28 15.11 -5.43
C GLN A 4 -3.68 15.46 -3.99
N GLY A 5 -2.95 16.38 -3.36
CA GLY A 5 -3.20 16.79 -1.97
C GLY A 5 -2.94 15.69 -0.94
N SER A 6 -2.05 14.74 -1.26
CA SER A 6 -1.59 13.68 -0.36
C SER A 6 -0.13 13.36 -0.65
N THR A 7 0.56 12.81 0.34
CA THR A 7 1.88 12.20 0.17
C THR A 7 1.80 10.75 -0.34
N LEU A 8 0.61 10.16 -0.45
CA LEU A 8 0.45 8.79 -0.91
C LEU A 8 0.69 8.68 -2.41
N ALA A 9 1.58 7.78 -2.78
CA ALA A 9 1.74 7.29 -4.14
C ALA A 9 0.52 6.43 -4.55
N VAL A 10 0.28 6.30 -5.86
CA VAL A 10 -0.83 5.49 -6.37
C VAL A 10 -0.68 4.03 -5.95
N TRP A 11 0.53 3.46 -6.00
CA TRP A 11 0.78 2.07 -5.59
C TRP A 11 0.44 1.81 -4.11
N GLU A 12 0.67 2.78 -3.21
CA GLU A 12 0.31 2.66 -1.79
C GLU A 12 -1.21 2.57 -1.61
N VAL A 13 -1.97 3.31 -2.41
CA VAL A 13 -3.44 3.22 -2.42
C VAL A 13 -3.89 1.87 -2.97
N MET A 14 -3.22 1.34 -4.02
CA MET A 14 -3.52 0.01 -4.55
C MET A 14 -3.18 -1.11 -3.55
N PHE A 15 -2.10 -0.96 -2.78
CA PHE A 15 -1.74 -1.86 -1.70
C PHE A 15 -2.80 -1.89 -0.58
N LEU A 16 -3.29 -0.71 -0.18
CA LEU A 16 -4.43 -0.61 0.75
C LEU A 16 -5.68 -1.28 0.16
N LEU A 17 -6.00 -1.02 -1.10
CA LEU A 17 -7.16 -1.61 -1.75
C LEU A 17 -7.10 -3.15 -1.77
N ARG A 18 -5.92 -3.73 -2.03
CA ARG A 18 -5.68 -5.18 -1.92
C ARG A 18 -5.93 -5.68 -0.50
N SER A 19 -5.44 -4.97 0.51
CA SER A 19 -5.63 -5.30 1.94
C SER A 19 -7.11 -5.25 2.37
N TYR A 20 -7.88 -4.34 1.77
CA TYR A 20 -9.33 -4.21 1.93
C TYR A 20 -10.14 -5.06 0.93
N LYS A 21 -9.52 -6.04 0.27
CA LYS A 21 -10.17 -6.97 -0.68
C LYS A 21 -10.94 -6.27 -1.82
N GLY A 22 -10.41 -5.17 -2.33
CA GLY A 22 -11.05 -4.40 -3.41
C GLY A 22 -12.15 -3.43 -2.96
N ASN A 23 -12.40 -3.30 -1.65
CA ASN A 23 -13.48 -2.44 -1.15
C ASN A 23 -13.08 -0.96 -1.14
N ILE A 24 -13.43 -0.25 -2.22
CA ILE A 24 -13.19 1.19 -2.40
C ILE A 24 -13.74 2.03 -1.25
N ALA A 25 -14.99 1.79 -0.83
CA ALA A 25 -15.62 2.56 0.23
C ALA A 25 -14.91 2.37 1.59
N ALA A 26 -14.42 1.17 1.86
CA ALA A 26 -13.64 0.90 3.07
C ALA A 26 -12.29 1.63 3.06
N VAL A 27 -11.59 1.65 1.93
CA VAL A 27 -10.35 2.43 1.76
C VAL A 27 -10.62 3.93 1.87
N ALA A 28 -11.66 4.44 1.21
CA ALA A 28 -12.06 5.84 1.26
C ALA A 28 -12.37 6.26 2.70
N LYS A 29 -13.13 5.44 3.44
CA LYS A 29 -13.39 5.64 4.86
C LYS A 29 -12.10 5.62 5.70
N HIS A 30 -11.19 4.67 5.46
CA HIS A 30 -9.91 4.57 6.16
C HIS A 30 -9.05 5.83 5.97
N LEU A 31 -8.95 6.31 4.73
CA LEU A 31 -8.16 7.50 4.38
C LEU A 31 -8.89 8.82 4.65
N ARG A 32 -10.18 8.77 5.01
CA ARG A 32 -11.09 9.92 5.08
C ARG A 32 -11.11 10.72 3.78
N TRP A 33 -11.13 10.01 2.66
CA TRP A 33 -11.19 10.58 1.32
C TRP A 33 -12.58 10.42 0.70
N PRO A 34 -12.94 11.25 -0.28
CA PRO A 34 -14.05 10.93 -1.18
C PRO A 34 -13.77 9.65 -1.99
N ASP A 35 -14.78 8.81 -2.19
CA ASP A 35 -14.70 7.60 -3.02
C ASP A 35 -14.12 7.86 -4.41
N ALA A 36 -14.48 8.98 -5.02
CA ALA A 36 -13.99 9.38 -6.34
C ALA A 36 -12.46 9.50 -6.39
N LYS A 37 -11.83 9.91 -5.29
CA LYS A 37 -10.37 10.02 -5.20
C LYS A 37 -9.70 8.65 -5.17
N VAL A 38 -10.31 7.67 -4.50
CA VAL A 38 -9.83 6.28 -4.51
C VAL A 38 -10.05 5.66 -5.90
N ARG A 39 -11.20 5.92 -6.54
CA ARG A 39 -11.45 5.50 -7.93
C ARG A 39 -10.45 6.10 -8.92
N ALA A 40 -10.03 7.35 -8.72
CA ALA A 40 -9.00 7.96 -9.56
C ALA A 40 -7.66 7.19 -9.47
N ALA A 41 -7.29 6.69 -8.29
CA ALA A 41 -6.11 5.85 -8.13
C ALA A 41 -6.25 4.51 -8.90
N VAL A 42 -7.43 3.88 -8.81
CA VAL A 42 -7.74 2.63 -9.54
C VAL A 42 -7.66 2.86 -11.05
N ASN A 43 -8.33 3.90 -11.55
CA ASN A 43 -8.32 4.24 -12.97
C ASN A 43 -6.90 4.56 -13.47
N TYR A 44 -6.09 5.23 -12.66
CA TYR A 44 -4.69 5.48 -13.01
C TYR A 44 -3.90 4.18 -13.11
N ALA A 45 -4.03 3.29 -12.12
CA ALA A 45 -3.34 2.01 -12.10
C ALA A 45 -3.74 1.10 -13.27
N GLU A 46 -5.01 1.13 -13.69
CA GLU A 46 -5.49 0.40 -14.87
C GLU A 46 -4.96 0.98 -16.18
N ALA A 47 -4.79 2.31 -16.26
CA ALA A 47 -4.25 2.98 -17.44
C ALA A 47 -2.73 2.85 -17.57
N PHE A 48 -2.02 2.73 -16.45
CA PHE A 48 -0.55 2.69 -16.38
C PHE A 48 -0.06 1.56 -15.48
N PRO A 49 -0.37 0.28 -15.80
CA PRO A 49 -0.03 -0.84 -14.93
C PRO A 49 1.48 -1.01 -14.74
N GLU A 50 2.28 -0.77 -15.78
CA GLU A 50 3.75 -0.88 -15.72
C GLU A 50 4.38 0.07 -14.69
N GLU A 51 3.89 1.31 -14.58
CA GLU A 51 4.36 2.25 -13.56
C GLU A 51 4.05 1.78 -12.14
N ILE A 52 2.94 1.08 -11.95
CA ILE A 52 2.56 0.52 -10.65
C ILE A 52 3.41 -0.69 -10.35
N ASP A 53 3.62 -1.57 -11.33
CA ASP A 53 4.43 -2.77 -11.18
C ASP A 53 5.87 -2.43 -10.83
N GLU A 54 6.50 -1.46 -11.52
CA GLU A 54 7.84 -0.95 -11.16
C GLU A 54 7.88 -0.41 -9.72
N ALA A 55 6.90 0.41 -9.35
CA ALA A 55 6.86 1.01 -8.01
C ALA A 55 6.62 -0.03 -6.90
N THR A 56 5.99 -1.16 -7.22
CA THR A 56 5.72 -2.24 -6.26
C THR A 56 6.83 -3.29 -6.23
N ALA A 57 7.62 -3.42 -7.30
CA ALA A 57 8.68 -4.43 -7.42
C ALA A 57 9.75 -4.31 -6.32
N GLU A 58 10.21 -3.09 -6.02
CA GLU A 58 11.17 -2.87 -4.92
C GLU A 58 10.57 -3.29 -3.58
N ASN A 59 9.32 -2.89 -3.32
CA ASN A 59 8.61 -3.23 -2.09
C ASN A 59 8.39 -4.75 -1.93
N ASP A 60 8.02 -5.44 -3.01
CA ASP A 60 7.76 -6.88 -3.00
C ASP A 60 9.05 -7.70 -2.91
N SER A 61 10.17 -7.18 -3.41
CA SER A 61 11.48 -7.84 -3.36
C SER A 61 12.19 -7.74 -1.99
N ALA A 62 11.75 -6.81 -1.13
CA ALA A 62 12.39 -6.54 0.15
C ALA A 62 11.99 -7.58 1.22
N ASP A 63 12.79 -8.64 1.34
CA ASP A 63 12.71 -9.56 2.48
C ASP A 63 13.51 -9.05 3.70
N PHE A 64 13.38 -9.74 4.84
CA PHE A 64 14.05 -9.31 6.08
C PHE A 64 15.58 -9.28 5.95
N GLU A 65 16.19 -10.21 5.21
CA GLU A 65 17.64 -10.24 5.01
C GLU A 65 18.12 -9.06 4.15
N THR A 66 17.33 -8.69 3.14
CA THR A 66 17.55 -7.49 2.33
C THR A 66 17.47 -6.24 3.20
N LEU A 67 16.43 -6.13 4.05
CA LEU A 67 16.27 -5.01 4.98
C LEU A 67 17.39 -4.94 6.01
N LYS A 68 17.86 -6.07 6.54
CA LYS A 68 18.94 -6.14 7.53
C LYS A 68 20.29 -5.70 6.98
N ARG A 69 20.53 -5.90 5.67
CA ARG A 69 21.73 -5.36 5.00
C ARG A 69 21.71 -3.83 4.91
N MET A 70 20.53 -3.24 4.69
CA MET A 70 20.35 -1.79 4.58
C MET A 70 20.26 -1.10 5.95
N LEU A 71 19.63 -1.77 6.91
CA LEU A 71 19.37 -1.30 8.27
C LEU A 71 19.86 -2.37 9.25
N PRO A 72 21.16 -2.39 9.61
CA PRO A 72 21.75 -3.43 10.45
C PRO A 72 21.07 -3.60 11.82
N GLN A 73 20.38 -2.56 12.29
CA GLN A 73 19.60 -2.55 13.53
C GLN A 73 18.19 -3.13 13.42
N ALA A 74 17.73 -3.54 12.24
CA ALA A 74 16.40 -4.11 12.04
C ALA A 74 16.22 -5.41 12.84
N ALA A 75 15.07 -5.56 13.51
CA ALA A 75 14.73 -6.74 14.31
C ALA A 75 13.30 -7.19 14.01
N THR A 76 13.06 -8.51 14.04
CA THR A 76 11.72 -9.09 13.91
C THR A 76 11.00 -9.08 15.25
N PHE A 77 9.72 -8.72 15.26
CA PHE A 77 8.87 -8.81 16.44
C PHE A 77 7.77 -9.86 16.23
N ALA A 78 7.66 -10.82 17.14
CA ALA A 78 6.54 -11.77 17.13
C ALA A 78 5.28 -11.05 17.63
N SER A 79 4.30 -10.82 16.74
CA SER A 79 2.99 -10.33 17.15
C SER A 79 2.23 -11.47 17.83
N ARG A 80 2.16 -11.44 19.17
CA ARG A 80 1.20 -12.27 19.90
C ARG A 80 -0.18 -11.69 19.67
N LYS A 81 -0.95 -12.34 18.79
CA LYS A 81 -2.36 -12.01 18.57
C LYS A 81 -3.12 -12.32 19.87
N THR A 82 -3.42 -11.31 20.67
CA THR A 82 -4.35 -11.46 21.79
C THR A 82 -5.73 -11.76 21.19
N GLU A 83 -6.23 -12.98 21.41
CA GLU A 83 -7.64 -13.28 21.21
C GLU A 83 -8.44 -12.35 22.14
N ARG A 84 -9.16 -11.39 21.57
CA ARG A 84 -10.13 -10.60 22.32
C ARG A 84 -11.38 -11.47 22.48
N SER A 85 -11.67 -11.84 23.72
CA SER A 85 -12.93 -12.47 24.16
C SER A 85 -14.14 -11.58 23.88
#